data_AF-R6DF19-F1
#
_entry.id   AF-R6DF19-F1
#
_cell.length_a   1.000
_cell.length_b   1.000
_cell.length_c   1.000
_cell.angle_alpha   90.00
_cell.angle_beta   90.00
_cell.angle_gamma   90.00
#
_symmetry.space_group_name_H-M   'P 1'
#
loop_
_entity.id
_entity.type
_entity.pdbx_description
1 polymer ?
#
loop_
_entity_poly.entity_id
_entity_poly.type
_entity_poly.pdbx_seq_one_letter_code
_entity_poly.pdbx_strand_id
1 'polypeptide(L)' 'MFGEGISHSGEIIDLGADLGIIKKSGSWYSYNDTKLGQGRDAAKQCIADNPELAEELEGLIFEKLKKKE' A
#
# COMPACT_ATOMS: atom_id res chain seq x y z
N MET A 1 16.04 -11.20 -8.75
CA MET A 1 17.16 -11.08 -7.81
C MET A 1 16.58 -10.73 -6.46
N PHE A 2 16.77 -11.61 -5.47
CA PHE A 2 16.38 -11.41 -4.07
C PHE A 2 17.40 -10.46 -3.44
N GLY A 3 17.02 -9.20 -3.18
CA GLY A 3 18.00 -8.20 -2.77
C GLY A 3 17.50 -6.87 -2.20
N GLU A 4 16.20 -6.67 -1.98
CA GLU A 4 15.73 -5.49 -1.24
C GLU A 4 14.98 -5.98 0.00
N GLY A 5 15.68 -5.88 1.14
CA GLY A 5 15.17 -6.24 2.45
C GLY A 5 13.90 -5.47 2.77
N ILE A 6 12.93 -6.17 3.36
CA ILE A 6 11.64 -5.65 3.82
C ILE A 6 11.00 -4.72 2.76
N SER A 7 10.29 -5.29 1.79
CA SER A 7 9.64 -4.51 0.73
C SER A 7 8.65 -3.50 1.35
N HIS A 8 9.10 -2.27 1.55
CA HIS A 8 8.33 -1.15 2.09
C HIS A 8 6.98 -1.01 1.36
N SER A 9 6.99 -1.07 0.03
CA SER A 9 5.76 -1.08 -0.79
C SER A 9 4.85 -2.28 -0.50
N GLY A 10 5.42 -3.44 -0.14
CA GLY A 10 4.67 -4.64 0.25
C GLY A 10 4.00 -4.48 1.61
N GLU A 11 4.71 -3.94 2.59
CA GLU A 11 4.14 -3.62 3.90
C GLU A 11 3.05 -2.56 3.80
N ILE A 12 3.24 -1.52 2.97
CA ILE A 12 2.21 -0.52 2.71
C ILE A 12 0.94 -1.17 2.16
N ILE A 13 1.06 -2.12 1.21
CA ILE A 13 -0.10 -2.83 0.68
C ILE A 13 -0.80 -3.64 1.77
N ASP A 14 -0.06 -4.40 2.57
CA ASP A 14 -0.64 -5.30 3.56
C ASP A 14 -1.26 -4.52 4.72
N LEU A 15 -0.53 -3.57 5.31
CA LEU A 15 -1.02 -2.69 6.38
C LEU A 15 -2.12 -1.77 5.88
N GLY A 16 -1.97 -1.20 4.69
CA GLY A 16 -2.99 -0.35 4.09
C GLY A 16 -4.29 -1.11 3.85
N ALA A 17 -4.22 -2.37 3.41
CA ALA A 17 -5.41 -3.21 3.26
C ALA A 17 -6.02 -3.61 4.60
N ASP A 18 -5.21 -3.96 5.61
CA ASP A 18 -5.68 -4.31 6.96
C ASP A 18 -6.38 -3.12 7.65
N LEU A 19 -5.79 -1.93 7.53
CA LEU A 19 -6.32 -0.69 8.10
C LEU A 19 -7.49 -0.09 7.29
N GLY A 20 -7.84 -0.70 6.15
CA GLY A 20 -8.91 -0.24 5.27
C GLY A 20 -8.60 1.05 4.49
N ILE A 21 -7.33 1.46 4.45
CA ILE A 21 -6.84 2.59 3.65
C ILE A 21 -6.85 2.20 2.17
N ILE A 22 -6.36 1.00 1.86
CA ILE A 22 -6.37 0.43 0.52
C ILE A 22 -7.57 -0.49 0.39
N LYS A 23 -8.44 -0.20 -0.57
CA LYS A 23 -9.61 -1.00 -0.89
C LYS A 23 -9.23 -2.10 -1.86
N LYS A 24 -9.66 -3.32 -1.53
CA LYS A 24 -9.54 -4.49 -2.39
C LYS A 24 -10.92 -4.87 -2.94
N SER A 25 -11.09 -4.76 -4.25
CA SER A 25 -12.30 -5.21 -4.96
C SER A 25 -11.97 -6.44 -5.79
N GLY A 26 -12.18 -7.62 -5.20
CA GLY A 26 -11.77 -8.90 -5.80
C GLY A 26 -10.25 -8.99 -5.93
N SER A 27 -9.75 -9.05 -7.17
CA SER A 27 -8.31 -9.05 -7.45
C SER A 27 -7.74 -7.63 -7.61
N TRP A 28 -8.55 -6.58 -7.61
CA TRP A 28 -8.08 -5.20 -7.81
C TRP A 28 -7.80 -4.48 -6.49
N TYR A 29 -6.70 -3.73 -6.46
CA TYR A 29 -6.31 -2.84 -5.38
C TYR A 29 -6.49 -1.39 -5.84
N SER A 30 -7.12 -0.59 -4.97
CA SER A 30 -7.40 0.82 -5.20
C SER A 30 -7.21 1.60 -3.90
N TYR A 31 -6.67 2.80 -4.01
CA TYR A 31 -6.56 3.73 -2.91
C TYR A 31 -7.31 5.00 -3.28
N ASN A 32 -8.27 5.42 -2.45
CA ASN A 32 -9.26 6.45 -2.80
C ASN A 32 -9.88 6.18 -4.18
N ASP A 33 -9.69 7.08 -5.15
CA ASP A 33 -10.14 6.97 -6.53
C ASP A 33 -9.05 6.48 -7.50
N THR A 34 -7.84 6.24 -6.99
CA THR A 34 -6.68 5.79 -7.77
C THR A 34 -6.61 4.27 -7.81
N LYS A 35 -6.49 3.70 -9.01
CA LYS A 35 -6.24 2.26 -9.19
C LYS A 35 -4.76 1.96 -9.04
N LEU A 36 -4.42 1.16 -8.04
CA LEU A 36 -3.03 0.73 -7.79
C LEU A 36 -2.64 -0.43 -8.71
N GLY A 37 -3.59 -1.32 -9.03
CA GLY A 37 -3.36 -2.41 -9.97
C GLY A 37 -4.16 -3.67 -9.67
N GLN A 38 -4.04 -4.65 -10.56
CA GLN A 38 -4.63 -5.97 -10.39
C GLN A 38 -3.62 -6.91 -9.73
N GLY A 39 -3.94 -7.35 -8.52
CA GLY A 39 -3.09 -8.21 -7.71
C GLY A 39 -2.10 -7.44 -6.84
N ARG A 40 -1.56 -8.14 -5.84
CA ARG A 40 -0.65 -7.56 -4.84
C ARG A 40 0.65 -7.06 -5.49
N ASP A 41 1.20 -7.80 -6.45
CA ASP A 41 2.46 -7.45 -7.11
C ASP A 41 2.33 -6.22 -8.01
N ALA A 42 1.23 -6.08 -8.77
CA ALA A 42 1.00 -4.87 -9.56
C ALA A 42 0.82 -3.63 -8.67
N ALA A 43 0.10 -3.76 -7.56
CA ALA A 43 -0.10 -2.67 -6.62
C ALA A 43 1.21 -2.27 -5.90
N LYS A 44 2.03 -3.26 -5.51
CA LYS A 44 3.38 -3.03 -4.97
C LYS A 44 4.25 -2.25 -5.97
N GLN A 45 4.22 -2.66 -7.23
CA GLN A 45 4.98 -2.02 -8.29
C GLN A 45 4.53 -0.57 -8.50
N CYS A 46 3.21 -0.32 -8.54
CA CYS A 46 2.67 1.04 -8.61
C CYS A 46 3.17 1.93 -7.46
N ILE A 47 3.21 1.43 -6.23
CA ILE A 47 3.73 2.20 -5.08
C ILE A 47 5.24 2.38 -5.18
N ALA A 48 6.00 1.35 -5.60
CA ALA A 48 7.44 1.45 -5.78
C ALA A 48 7.84 2.46 -6.88
N ASP A 49 7.06 2.53 -7.97
CA ASP A 49 7.25 3.49 -9.06
C ASP A 49 6.78 4.91 -8.69
N ASN A 50 6.00 5.08 -7.61
CA ASN A 50 5.43 6.36 -7.17
C ASN A 50 5.81 6.65 -5.70
N PRO A 51 7.01 7.17 -5.42
CA PRO A 51 7.47 7.43 -4.05
C PRO A 51 6.60 8.42 -3.29
N GLU A 52 5.97 9.38 -4.00
CA GLU A 52 5.03 10.34 -3.41
C GLU A 52 3.78 9.63 -2.84
N LEU A 53 3.27 8.63 -3.57
CA LEU A 53 2.17 7.80 -3.13
C LEU A 53 2.58 6.90 -1.96
N ALA A 54 3.81 6.38 -1.97
CA ALA A 54 4.34 5.56 -0.89
C ALA A 54 4.40 6.36 0.43
N GLU A 55 4.94 7.58 0.39
CA GLU A 55 5.04 8.48 1.55
C GLU A 55 3.65 8.86 2.09
N GLU A 56 2.70 9.18 1.20
CA GLU A 56 1.33 9.48 1.59
C GLU A 56 0.66 8.28 2.29
N LEU A 57 0.74 7.09 1.69
CA LEU A 57 0.16 5.87 2.26
C LEU A 57 0.80 5.51 3.60
N GLU A 58 2.12 5.61 3.71
CA GLU A 58 2.85 5.38 4.96
C GLU A 58 2.36 6.33 6.06
N GLY A 59 2.26 7.63 5.76
CA GLY A 59 1.76 8.63 6.71
C GLY A 59 0.37 8.30 7.23
N LEU A 60 -0.54 7.90 6.32
CA LEU A 60 -1.90 7.47 6.69
C LEU A 60 -1.92 6.21 7.54
N ILE A 61 -1.06 5.23 7.22
CA ILE A 61 -0.89 3.99 7.99
C ILE A 61 -0.42 4.34 9.42
N PHE A 62 0.61 5.16 9.56
CA PHE A 62 1.12 5.60 10.86
C PHE A 62 0.08 6.33 11.70
N GLU A 63 -0.65 7.26 11.08
CA GLU A 63 -1.73 8.01 11.74
C GLU A 63 -2.85 7.07 12.21
N LYS A 64 -3.21 6.07 11.41
CA LYS A 64 -4.21 5.06 11.78
C LYS A 64 -3.74 4.15 12.90
N LEU A 65 -2.46 3.76 12.91
CA LEU A 65 -1.88 2.95 13.98
C LEU A 65 -1.86 3.71 15.30
N LYS A 66 -1.42 4.98 15.30
CA LYS A 66 -1.44 5.83 16.50
C LYS A 66 -2.83 6.05 17.09
N LYS A 67 -3.87 6.12 16.24
CA LYS A 67 -5.28 6.28 16.69
C LYS A 67 -5.91 5.00 17.21
N LYS A 68 -5.23 3.85 17.06
CA LYS A 68 -5.72 2.54 17.52
C LYS A 68 -5.27 2.22 18.95
N GLU A 69 -4.43 3.07 19.54
CA GLU A 69 -4.04 3.10 20.97
C GLU A 69 -4.95 4.05 21.77
#